data_AF-A0AA36D3G3-F1
#
_entry.id   AF-A0AA36D3G3-F1
#
_cell.length_a   1.000
_cell.length_b   1.000
_cell.length_c   1.000
_cell.angle_alpha   90.00
_cell.angle_beta   90.00
_cell.angle_gamma   90.00
#
_symmetry.space_group_name_H-M   'P 1'
#
loop_
_entity.id
_entity.type
_entity.pdbx_description
1 polymer ?
#
loop_
_entity_poly.entity_id
_entity_poly.type
_entity_poly.pdbx_seq_one_letter_code
_entity_poly.pdbx_strand_id
1 'polypeptide(L)'
;MSRQATQFKQFLRLVARWPKDPLKSEDRQLAFHLDQQIQRFKKDPTVFGDDAAVCDKRYAALERIVNNDVFRQYPHNYTSGCFGLNLEKCKAINGESGRQTLGFGRESRWKALWNKLFPKPADYKGK
;
A
#
# COMPACT_ATOMS: atom_id res chain seq x y z
N MET A 1 24.66 -6.60 -21.33
CA MET A 1 23.28 -6.76 -20.82
C MET A 1 22.50 -5.49 -21.13
N SER A 2 21.23 -5.57 -21.56
CA SER A 2 20.42 -4.38 -21.78
C SER A 2 20.19 -3.63 -20.46
N ARG A 3 20.15 -2.29 -20.50
CA ARG A 3 19.93 -1.44 -19.30
C ARG A 3 18.67 -1.86 -18.54
N GLN A 4 17.60 -2.16 -19.27
CA GLN A 4 16.34 -2.66 -18.72
C GLN A 4 16.50 -3.96 -17.93
N ALA A 5 17.33 -4.90 -18.39
CA ALA A 5 17.59 -6.15 -17.67
C ALA A 5 18.34 -5.92 -16.35
N THR A 6 19.24 -4.93 -16.31
CA THR A 6 19.94 -4.56 -15.07
C THR A 6 19.00 -3.89 -14.08
N GLN A 7 18.19 -2.92 -14.53
CA GLN A 7 17.19 -2.24 -13.71
C GLN A 7 16.18 -3.26 -13.15
N PHE A 8 15.69 -4.18 -13.98
CA PHE A 8 14.77 -5.22 -13.54
C PHE A 8 15.36 -6.09 -12.42
N LYS A 9 16.64 -6.48 -12.53
CA LYS A 9 17.34 -7.22 -11.46
C LYS A 9 17.43 -6.41 -10.17
N GLN A 10 17.64 -5.10 -10.25
CA GLN A 10 17.66 -4.22 -9.09
C GLN A 10 16.29 -4.18 -8.40
N PHE A 11 15.20 -4.04 -9.16
CA PHE A 11 13.83 -4.10 -8.63
C PHE A 11 13.51 -5.45 -7.98
N LEU A 12 13.91 -6.57 -8.59
CA LEU A 12 13.75 -7.90 -7.98
C LEU A 12 14.42 -7.99 -6.60
N ARG A 13 15.65 -7.48 -6.47
CA ARG A 13 16.38 -7.45 -5.20
C ARG A 13 15.75 -6.50 -4.17
N LEU A 14 15.17 -5.40 -4.64
CA LEU A 14 14.47 -4.44 -3.77
C LEU A 14 13.19 -5.05 -3.21
N VAL A 15 12.36 -5.67 -4.06
CA VAL A 15 11.08 -6.25 -3.64
C VAL A 15 11.28 -7.43 -2.70
N ALA A 16 12.32 -8.24 -2.90
CA ALA A 16 12.68 -9.32 -1.98
C ALA A 16 12.98 -8.83 -0.54
N ARG A 17 13.42 -7.58 -0.37
CA ARG A 17 13.69 -6.95 0.93
C ARG A 17 12.49 -6.19 1.51
N TRP A 18 11.40 -6.06 0.75
CA TRP A 18 10.28 -5.20 1.15
C TRP A 18 9.53 -5.83 2.33
N PRO A 19 9.28 -5.08 3.42
CA PRO A 19 8.60 -5.61 4.59
C PRO A 19 7.13 -5.96 4.29
N LYS A 20 6.66 -7.07 4.85
CA LYS A 20 5.26 -7.49 4.82
C LYS A 20 4.61 -7.18 6.16
N ASP A 21 3.43 -6.59 6.12
CA ASP A 21 2.68 -6.17 7.31
C ASP A 21 1.53 -7.17 7.56
N PRO A 22 1.59 -7.99 8.61
CA PRO A 22 0.59 -9.03 8.86
C PRO A 22 -0.80 -8.50 9.22
N LEU A 23 -0.90 -7.22 9.61
CA LEU A 23 -2.19 -6.61 9.98
C LEU A 23 -2.96 -6.07 8.77
N LYS A 24 -2.35 -6.07 7.58
CA LYS A 24 -2.94 -5.57 6.33
C LYS A 24 -3.29 -6.74 5.42
N SER A 25 -4.40 -6.61 4.70
CA SER A 25 -4.79 -7.50 3.62
C SER A 25 -3.81 -7.43 2.43
N GLU A 26 -3.72 -8.50 1.64
CA GLU A 26 -2.80 -8.60 0.50
C GLU A 26 -2.94 -7.46 -0.51
N ASP A 27 -4.17 -7.04 -0.81
CA ASP A 27 -4.48 -5.94 -1.74
C ASP A 27 -4.02 -4.56 -1.24
N ARG A 28 -3.83 -4.40 0.07
CA ARG A 28 -3.35 -3.17 0.70
C ARG A 28 -1.85 -3.21 1.01
N GLN A 29 -1.21 -4.37 0.88
CA GLN A 29 0.21 -4.50 1.11
C GLN A 29 1.00 -4.00 -0.12
N LEU A 30 1.87 -3.02 0.11
CA LEU A 30 2.73 -2.50 -0.96
C LEU A 30 3.67 -3.57 -1.51
N ALA A 31 4.14 -4.51 -0.69
CA ALA A 31 4.96 -5.64 -1.14
C ALA A 31 4.26 -6.44 -2.26
N PHE A 32 2.99 -6.79 -2.04
CA PHE A 32 2.18 -7.52 -3.02
C PHE A 32 1.94 -6.68 -4.29
N HIS A 33 1.67 -5.39 -4.13
CA HIS A 33 1.55 -4.49 -5.28
C HIS A 33 2.84 -4.43 -6.11
N LEU A 34 4.01 -4.34 -5.47
CA LEU A 34 5.31 -4.33 -6.14
C LEU A 34 5.58 -5.65 -6.87
N ASP A 35 5.25 -6.79 -6.26
CA ASP A 35 5.33 -8.11 -6.91
C ASP A 35 4.44 -8.15 -8.17
N GLN A 36 3.21 -7.64 -8.10
CA GLN A 36 2.33 -7.55 -9.25
C GLN A 36 2.92 -6.69 -10.38
N GLN A 37 3.54 -5.55 -10.05
CA GLN A 37 4.19 -4.69 -11.03
C GLN A 37 5.37 -5.40 -11.72
N ILE A 38 6.17 -6.15 -10.97
CA ILE A 38 7.26 -6.97 -11.52
C ILE A 38 6.70 -8.04 -12.47
N GLN A 39 5.61 -8.71 -12.10
CA GLN A 39 4.99 -9.72 -12.97
C GLN A 39 4.40 -9.09 -14.25
N ARG A 40 3.86 -7.88 -14.16
CA ARG A 40 3.41 -7.11 -15.34
C ARG A 40 4.59 -6.77 -16.25
N PHE A 41 5.71 -6.29 -15.70
CA PHE A 41 6.93 -6.03 -16.46
C PHE A 41 7.46 -7.28 -17.18
N LYS A 42 7.44 -8.45 -16.52
CA LYS A 42 7.87 -9.71 -17.14
C LYS A 42 7.02 -10.09 -18.35
N LYS A 43 5.73 -9.80 -18.32
CA LYS A 43 4.79 -10.11 -19.40
C LYS A 43 4.90 -9.11 -20.55
N ASP A 44 5.05 -7.84 -20.20
CA ASP A 44 5.16 -6.75 -21.17
C ASP A 44 6.14 -5.68 -20.66
N PRO A 45 7.39 -5.69 -21.17
CA PRO A 45 8.40 -4.70 -20.82
C PRO A 45 8.07 -3.27 -21.24
N THR A 46 7.12 -3.07 -22.18
CA THR A 46 6.77 -1.73 -22.70
C THR A 46 5.88 -0.93 -21.74
N VAL A 47 5.27 -1.60 -20.75
CA VAL A 47 4.29 -1.02 -19.80
C VAL A 47 4.84 0.14 -18.97
N PHE A 48 6.16 0.19 -18.72
CA PHE A 48 6.77 1.23 -17.88
C PHE A 48 7.25 2.47 -18.64
N GLY A 49 7.05 2.51 -19.96
CA GLY A 49 7.42 3.61 -20.83
C GLY A 49 8.93 3.72 -21.06
N ASP A 50 9.30 4.45 -22.12
CA ASP A 50 10.70 4.57 -22.56
C ASP A 50 11.57 5.52 -21.72
N ASP A 51 10.98 6.24 -20.75
CA ASP A 51 11.73 7.19 -19.92
C ASP A 51 12.49 6.48 -18.79
N ALA A 52 13.71 6.05 -19.12
CA ALA A 52 14.64 5.44 -18.19
C ALA A 52 14.93 6.30 -16.95
N ALA A 53 14.88 7.63 -17.06
CA ALA A 53 15.16 8.53 -15.93
C ALA A 53 14.05 8.49 -14.88
N VAL A 54 12.79 8.32 -15.30
CA VAL A 54 11.65 8.14 -14.38
C VAL A 54 11.77 6.80 -13.64
N CYS A 55 12.18 5.74 -14.33
CA CYS A 55 12.40 4.43 -13.73
C CYS A 55 13.48 4.50 -12.64
N ASP A 56 14.62 5.14 -12.92
CA ASP A 56 15.71 5.32 -11.97
C ASP A 56 15.28 6.15 -10.74
N LYS A 57 14.49 7.21 -10.95
CA LYS A 57 13.92 8.02 -9.85
C LYS A 57 12.98 7.19 -8.96
N ARG A 58 12.12 6.37 -9.55
CA ARG A 58 11.21 5.48 -8.80
C ARG A 58 11.99 4.45 -7.99
N TYR A 59 13.02 3.85 -8.59
CA TYR A 59 13.90 2.92 -7.89
C TYR A 59 14.55 3.57 -6.67
N ALA A 60 15.20 4.73 -6.87
CA ALA A 60 15.88 5.45 -5.81
C ALA A 60 14.92 5.85 -4.67
N ALA A 61 13.69 6.27 -5.00
CA ALA A 61 12.68 6.59 -4.00
C ALA A 61 12.30 5.36 -3.14
N LEU A 62 12.05 4.21 -3.78
CA LEU A 62 11.74 2.96 -3.07
C LEU A 62 12.91 2.48 -2.21
N GLU A 63 14.14 2.61 -2.71
CA GLU A 63 15.35 2.25 -1.97
C GLU A 63 15.51 3.11 -0.70
N ARG A 64 15.28 4.43 -0.80
CA ARG A 64 15.31 5.33 0.36
C ARG A 64 14.27 4.98 1.42
N ILE A 65 13.08 4.55 0.99
CA ILE A 65 12.00 4.14 1.88
C ILE A 65 12.37 2.85 2.61
N VAL A 66 12.81 1.80 1.89
CA VAL A 66 13.11 0.50 2.51
C VAL A 66 14.33 0.56 3.43
N ASN A 67 15.31 1.41 3.11
CA ASN A 67 16.48 1.64 3.96
C ASN A 67 16.20 2.57 5.15
N ASN A 68 15.00 3.16 5.20
CA ASN A 68 14.59 4.11 6.23
C ASN A 68 15.55 5.30 6.37
N ASP A 69 16.02 5.83 5.23
CA ASP A 69 17.11 6.81 5.18
C ASP A 69 16.75 8.11 5.91
N VAL A 70 15.50 8.54 5.84
CA VAL A 70 15.04 9.76 6.52
C VAL A 70 15.21 9.64 8.04
N PHE A 71 14.82 8.50 8.61
CA PHE A 71 14.99 8.26 10.05
C PHE A 71 16.47 8.19 10.44
N ARG A 72 17.32 7.62 9.58
CA ARG A 72 18.77 7.55 9.82
C ARG A 72 19.44 8.93 9.76
N GLN A 73 19.01 9.79 8.85
CA GLN A 73 19.53 11.15 8.69
C GLN A 73 19.03 12.09 9.79
N TYR A 74 17.79 11.89 10.24
CA TYR A 74 17.13 12.74 11.23
C TYR A 74 16.56 11.89 12.37
N PRO A 75 17.41 11.28 13.21
CA PRO A 75 16.96 10.46 14.31
C PRO A 75 16.23 11.30 15.35
N HIS A 76 15.19 10.73 15.96
CA HIS A 76 14.42 11.38 16.99
C HIS A 76 13.98 10.40 18.08
N ASN A 77 13.71 10.92 19.28
CA ASN A 77 13.29 10.12 20.44
C ASN A 77 11.77 10.09 20.65
N TYR A 78 11.00 10.66 19.72
CA TYR A 78 9.54 10.62 19.79
C TYR A 78 9.01 9.19 19.67
N THR A 79 8.20 8.79 20.65
CA THR A 79 7.55 7.48 20.70
C THR A 79 6.12 7.49 20.14
N SER A 80 5.62 8.68 19.80
CA SER A 80 4.30 8.93 19.24
C SER A 80 4.34 9.87 18.02
N GLY A 81 3.36 9.72 17.13
CA GLY A 81 3.18 10.61 15.98
C GLY A 81 2.46 11.91 16.34
N CYS A 82 2.15 12.75 15.33
CA CYS A 82 1.48 14.04 15.51
C CYS A 82 0.11 13.96 16.22
N PHE A 83 -0.55 12.81 16.18
CA PHE A 83 -1.81 12.54 16.87
C PHE A 83 -1.63 11.95 18.28
N GLY A 84 -0.41 11.93 18.83
CA GLY A 84 -0.12 11.33 20.14
C GLY A 84 -0.22 9.79 20.17
N LEU A 85 -0.42 9.15 19.02
CA LEU A 85 -0.50 7.70 18.90
C LEU A 85 0.89 7.09 18.77
N ASN A 86 1.16 6.06 19.56
CA ASN A 86 2.38 5.26 19.42
C ASN A 86 2.33 4.35 18.18
N LEU A 87 3.48 3.76 17.81
CA LEU A 87 3.58 2.92 16.62
C LEU A 87 2.59 1.74 16.62
N GLU A 88 2.38 1.10 17.78
CA GLU A 88 1.47 -0.04 17.90
C GLU A 88 0.02 0.35 17.66
N LYS A 89 -0.45 1.45 18.26
CA LYS A 89 -1.79 1.99 18.03
C LYS A 89 -1.97 2.41 16.57
N CYS A 90 -0.97 3.06 15.97
CA CYS A 90 -0.97 3.40 14.55
C CYS A 90 -1.07 2.16 13.65
N LYS A 91 -0.36 1.09 13.98
CA LYS A 91 -0.43 -0.21 13.27
C LYS A 91 -1.80 -0.85 13.43
N ALA A 92 -2.34 -0.89 14.64
CA ALA A 92 -3.65 -1.49 14.93
C ALA A 92 -4.79 -0.74 14.21
N ILE A 93 -4.79 0.59 14.25
CA ILE A 93 -5.78 1.42 13.57
C ILE A 93 -5.69 1.30 12.04
N ASN A 94 -4.48 1.25 11.48
CA ASN A 94 -4.28 1.07 10.03
C ASN A 94 -4.48 -0.37 9.54
N GLY A 95 -4.52 -1.33 10.47
CA GLY A 95 -4.85 -2.72 10.21
C GLY A 95 -6.28 -2.90 9.72
N GLU A 96 -6.60 -4.12 9.32
CA GLU A 96 -7.90 -4.40 8.72
C GLU A 96 -9.07 -4.21 9.70
N SER A 97 -8.93 -4.75 10.92
CA SER A 97 -9.93 -4.58 11.98
C SER A 97 -10.10 -3.11 12.37
N GLY A 98 -9.00 -2.37 12.58
CA GLY A 98 -9.03 -0.96 12.93
C GLY A 98 -9.74 -0.10 11.89
N ARG A 99 -9.49 -0.36 10.60
CA ARG A 99 -10.21 0.34 9.52
C ARG A 99 -11.69 -0.01 9.46
N GLN A 100 -12.06 -1.25 9.69
CA GLN A 100 -13.47 -1.65 9.73
C GLN A 100 -14.21 -0.91 10.85
N THR A 101 -13.60 -0.80 12.03
CA THR A 101 -14.14 0.00 13.14
C THR A 101 -14.31 1.47 12.79
N LEU A 102 -13.38 2.04 12.01
CA LEU A 102 -13.47 3.42 11.52
C LEU A 102 -14.40 3.61 10.31
N GLY A 103 -15.09 2.57 9.86
CA GLY A 103 -15.97 2.64 8.68
C GLY A 103 -15.24 2.67 7.33
N PHE A 104 -13.91 2.45 7.32
CA PHE A 104 -13.07 2.38 6.12
C PHE A 104 -12.86 0.96 5.58
N GLY A 105 -13.58 -0.02 6.14
CA GLY A 105 -13.60 -1.40 5.67
C GLY A 105 -14.45 -1.57 4.40
N ARG A 106 -14.18 -2.62 3.61
CA ARG A 106 -15.07 -2.98 2.49
C ARG A 106 -16.45 -3.31 3.06
N GLU A 107 -17.50 -2.72 2.49
CA GLU A 107 -18.86 -3.14 2.86
C GLU A 107 -18.99 -4.64 2.61
N SER A 108 -19.44 -5.36 3.65
CA SER A 108 -19.69 -6.79 3.54
C SER A 108 -20.59 -7.03 2.32
N ARG A 109 -20.21 -7.95 1.43
CA ARG A 109 -21.01 -8.30 0.25
C ARG A 109 -22.44 -8.71 0.65
N TRP A 110 -22.62 -9.24 1.85
CA TRP A 110 -23.93 -9.52 2.44
C TRP A 110 -24.73 -8.27 2.77
N LYS A 111 -24.07 -7.21 3.26
CA LYS A 111 -24.72 -5.91 3.51
C LYS A 111 -25.12 -5.22 2.20
N ALA A 112 -24.26 -5.29 1.18
CA ALA A 112 -24.59 -4.81 -0.16
C ALA A 112 -25.76 -5.60 -0.78
N LEU A 113 -25.76 -6.94 -0.60
CA LEU A 113 -26.85 -7.80 -1.06
C LEU A 113 -28.15 -7.54 -0.27
N TRP A 114 -28.06 -7.36 1.04
CA TRP A 114 -29.20 -7.05 1.91
C TRP A 114 -29.82 -5.71 1.55
N ASN A 115 -29.00 -4.68 1.31
CA ASN A 115 -29.49 -3.37 0.86
C ASN A 115 -30.13 -3.42 -0.53
N LYS A 116 -29.71 -4.37 -1.39
CA LYS A 116 -30.32 -4.60 -2.70
C LYS A 116 -31.63 -5.37 -2.62
N LEU A 117 -31.75 -6.30 -1.67
CA LEU A 117 -32.95 -7.12 -1.45
C LEU A 117 -34.01 -6.40 -0.60
N PHE A 118 -33.58 -5.54 0.33
CA PHE A 118 -34.42 -4.78 1.23
C PHE A 118 -34.01 -3.30 1.18
N PRO A 119 -34.35 -2.58 0.10
CA PRO A 119 -34.12 -1.15 0.03
C PRO A 119 -34.85 -0.46 1.20
N LYS A 120 -34.15 0.43 1.92
CA LYS A 120 -34.79 1.19 3.00
C LYS A 120 -35.93 2.02 2.40
N PRO A 121 -37.13 2.01 3.02
CA PRO A 121 -38.20 2.89 2.59
C PRO A 121 -37.73 4.34 2.69
N ALA A 122 -38.11 5.17 1.72
CA ALA A 122 -37.76 6.58 1.70
C ALA A 122 -38.19 7.23 3.01
N ASP A 123 -37.28 7.97 3.65
CA ASP A 123 -37.57 8.72 4.87
C ASP A 123 -38.84 9.56 4.64
N TYR A 124 -39.83 9.34 5.49
CA TYR A 124 -41.09 10.08 5.47
C TYR A 124 -40.74 11.55 5.74
N LYS A 125 -40.72 12.39 4.69
CA LYS A 125 -40.70 13.84 4.88
C LYS A 125 -42.03 14.22 5.50
N GLY A 126 -42.02 14.39 6.83
CA GLY A 126 -43.12 14.96 7.58
C GLY A 126 -43.55 16.28 6.92
N LYS A 127 -44.86 16.40 6.73
CA LYS A 127 -45.53 17.65 6.37
C LYS A 127 -45.44 18.65 7.52
#